data_AF-A0A7K4IDM8-F1
#
_entry.id   AF-A0A7K4IDM8-F1
#
_cell.length_a   1.000
_cell.length_b   1.000
_cell.length_c   1.000
_cell.angle_alpha   90.00
_cell.angle_beta   90.00
_cell.angle_gamma   90.00
#
_symmetry.space_group_name_H-M   'P 1'
#
loop_
_entity.id
_entity.type
_entity.pdbx_description
1 polymer ?
#
loop_
_entity_poly.entity_id
_entity_poly.type
_entity_poly.pdbx_seq_one_letter_code
_entity_poly.pdbx_strand_id
1 'polypeptide(L)'
;MSKTAVVSVIVLACLIICVPVRAIEFPVASYTDDWIVVDVHLSAPDHVETSIPINVTVVIGLVPLSSGVTQINITEVAISIHRAEKGGGFTLAGIGVDRTLETFNHDHANISRVIRMTATLSGMVCYFAVSVSGTYRNGTDSSLFSCSSNENLIGPFSVYQGLTSPQSLVGLAMTVVFIAAIVLGACGIRKSRRGTRQRRSLLDE
;
A
#
# COMPACT_ATOMS: atom_id res chain seq x y z
N MET A 1 -11.04 13.57 38.60
CA MET A 1 -11.13 13.41 37.13
C MET A 1 -12.43 12.70 36.84
N SER A 2 -13.30 13.25 35.99
CA SER A 2 -14.45 12.48 35.50
C SER A 2 -13.91 11.42 34.54
N LYS A 3 -14.44 10.20 34.63
CA LYS A 3 -14.08 9.06 33.77
C LYS A 3 -14.11 9.41 32.27
N THR A 4 -14.87 10.43 31.90
CA THR A 4 -15.00 10.95 30.53
C THR A 4 -13.70 11.43 29.90
N ALA A 5 -12.78 12.07 30.62
CA ALA A 5 -11.55 12.60 30.02
C ALA A 5 -10.57 11.48 29.59
N VAL A 6 -10.49 10.40 30.37
CA VAL A 6 -9.64 9.23 30.06
C VAL A 6 -10.25 8.43 28.89
N VAL A 7 -11.57 8.28 28.88
CA VAL A 7 -12.29 7.62 27.79
C VAL A 7 -12.11 8.40 26.48
N SER A 8 -12.19 9.74 26.50
CA SER A 8 -11.98 10.55 25.30
C SER A 8 -10.58 10.42 24.70
N VAL A 9 -9.53 10.31 25.51
CA VAL A 9 -8.15 10.13 25.00
C VAL A 9 -7.95 8.74 24.41
N ILE A 10 -8.51 7.70 25.03
CA ILE A 10 -8.43 6.32 24.53
C ILE A 10 -9.24 6.18 23.23
N VAL A 11 -10.45 6.74 23.18
CA VAL A 11 -11.29 6.72 21.98
C VAL A 11 -10.60 7.48 20.84
N LEU A 12 -9.99 8.64 21.11
CA LEU A 12 -9.25 9.40 20.10
C LEU A 12 -8.01 8.61 19.60
N ALA A 13 -7.28 7.94 20.49
CA ALA A 13 -6.17 7.07 20.10
C ALA A 13 -6.63 5.88 19.25
N CYS A 14 -7.74 5.22 19.59
CA CYS A 14 -8.32 4.15 18.77
C CYS A 14 -8.84 4.66 17.42
N LEU A 15 -9.39 5.88 17.35
CA LEU A 15 -9.90 6.48 16.12
C LEU A 15 -8.76 6.84 15.14
N ILE A 16 -7.59 7.23 15.66
CA ILE A 16 -6.39 7.51 14.84
C ILE A 16 -5.78 6.21 14.28
N ILE A 17 -5.94 5.08 14.98
CA ILE A 17 -5.40 3.77 14.57
C ILE A 17 -6.30 3.09 13.51
N CYS A 18 -7.59 3.45 13.41
CA CYS A 18 -8.57 2.78 12.55
C CYS A 18 -9.04 3.65 11.38
N VAL A 19 -8.12 4.28 10.63
CA VAL A 19 -8.51 4.81 9.30
C VAL A 19 -8.58 3.63 8.33
N PRO A 20 -9.76 3.30 7.77
CA PRO A 20 -9.86 2.21 6.82
C PRO A 20 -9.11 2.58 5.54
N VAL A 21 -8.04 1.83 5.24
CA VAL A 21 -7.34 1.89 3.96
C VAL A 21 -8.35 1.59 2.86
N ARG A 22 -8.62 2.56 1.97
CA ARG A 22 -9.51 2.37 0.83
C ARG A 22 -8.68 2.04 -0.40
N ALA A 23 -9.08 1.02 -1.15
CA ALA A 23 -8.51 0.77 -2.46
C ALA A 23 -8.98 1.85 -3.44
N ILE A 24 -8.06 2.38 -4.23
CA ILE A 24 -8.30 3.25 -5.37
C ILE A 24 -8.15 2.43 -6.64
N GLU A 25 -9.05 2.66 -7.59
CA GLU A 25 -8.91 2.17 -8.95
C GLU A 25 -8.11 3.17 -9.77
N PHE A 26 -7.03 2.71 -10.37
CA PHE A 26 -6.22 3.49 -11.29
C PHE A 26 -6.82 3.43 -12.70
N PRO A 27 -6.66 4.50 -13.51
CA PRO A 27 -7.10 4.46 -14.90
C PRO A 27 -6.43 3.29 -15.65
N VAL A 28 -7.17 2.72 -16.59
CA VAL A 28 -6.65 1.66 -17.47
C VAL A 28 -5.48 2.22 -18.27
N ALA A 29 -4.36 1.51 -18.22
CA ALA A 29 -3.17 1.82 -19.00
C ALA A 29 -2.92 0.67 -19.99
N SER A 30 -2.40 0.99 -21.17
CA SER A 30 -2.05 -0.02 -22.15
C SER A 30 -0.65 0.22 -22.70
N TYR A 31 0.02 -0.86 -23.05
CA TYR A 31 1.29 -0.82 -23.75
C TYR A 31 1.36 -1.96 -24.76
N THR A 32 2.29 -1.87 -25.70
CA THR A 32 2.46 -2.87 -26.75
C THR A 32 3.90 -3.30 -26.77
N ASP A 33 4.12 -4.60 -26.67
CA ASP A 33 5.45 -5.20 -26.67
C ASP A 33 5.35 -6.63 -27.22
N ASP A 34 6.40 -7.14 -27.86
CA ASP A 34 6.41 -8.49 -28.47
C ASP A 34 5.17 -8.82 -29.35
N TRP A 35 4.65 -7.82 -30.07
CA TRP A 35 3.43 -7.93 -30.89
C TRP A 35 2.15 -8.24 -30.11
N ILE A 36 2.11 -7.96 -28.81
CA ILE A 36 0.95 -8.13 -27.94
C ILE A 36 0.62 -6.78 -27.33
N VAL A 37 -0.65 -6.40 -27.43
CA VAL A 37 -1.22 -5.28 -26.67
C VAL A 37 -1.60 -5.80 -25.30
N VAL A 38 -1.08 -5.14 -24.27
CA VAL A 38 -1.35 -5.45 -22.86
C VAL A 38 -2.15 -4.30 -22.27
N ASP A 39 -3.41 -4.58 -21.92
CA ASP A 39 -4.28 -3.68 -21.18
C ASP A 39 -4.20 -4.01 -19.70
N VAL A 40 -3.88 -3.03 -18.86
CA VAL A 40 -3.68 -3.18 -17.43
C VAL A 40 -4.68 -2.31 -16.69
N HIS A 41 -5.49 -2.94 -15.84
CA HIS A 41 -6.35 -2.27 -14.88
C HIS A 41 -5.92 -2.65 -13.46
N LEU A 42 -5.67 -1.65 -12.62
CA LEU A 42 -5.01 -1.84 -11.33
C LEU A 42 -5.86 -1.24 -10.22
N SER A 43 -6.09 -2.02 -9.16
CA SER A 43 -6.70 -1.56 -7.92
C SER A 43 -5.73 -1.81 -6.77
N ALA A 44 -5.33 -0.74 -6.11
CA ALA A 44 -4.39 -0.77 -5.00
C ALA A 44 -4.81 0.23 -3.91
N PRO A 45 -4.31 0.09 -2.67
CA PRO A 45 -4.49 1.10 -1.62
C PRO A 45 -4.18 2.52 -2.10
N ASP A 46 -4.93 3.49 -1.60
CA ASP A 46 -4.68 4.93 -1.78
C ASP A 46 -3.25 5.34 -1.37
N HIS A 47 -2.73 4.70 -0.34
CA HIS A 47 -1.39 4.89 0.16
C HIS A 47 -0.73 3.54 0.47
N VAL A 48 0.55 3.42 0.11
CA VAL A 48 1.34 2.22 0.40
C VAL A 48 2.27 2.54 1.58
N GLU A 49 2.15 1.77 2.66
CA GLU A 49 3.09 1.86 3.77
C GLU A 49 4.30 0.96 3.51
N THR A 50 5.51 1.48 3.73
CA THR A 50 6.71 0.64 3.70
C THR A 50 6.64 -0.43 4.79
N SER A 51 7.16 -1.63 4.49
CA SER A 51 7.27 -2.77 5.43
C SER A 51 5.97 -3.53 5.71
N ILE A 52 4.81 -3.08 5.21
CA ILE A 52 3.57 -3.85 5.25
C ILE A 52 3.30 -4.42 3.85
N PRO A 53 3.10 -5.74 3.73
CA PRO A 53 2.68 -6.31 2.46
C PRO A 53 1.29 -5.78 2.08
N ILE A 54 1.18 -5.21 0.89
CA ILE A 54 -0.08 -4.78 0.29
C ILE A 54 -0.55 -5.81 -0.72
N ASN A 55 -1.87 -5.92 -0.86
CA ASN A 55 -2.49 -6.68 -1.92
C ASN A 55 -2.84 -5.70 -3.04
N VAL A 56 -2.30 -5.94 -4.23
CA VAL A 56 -2.64 -5.19 -5.44
C VAL A 56 -3.42 -6.12 -6.35
N THR A 57 -4.63 -5.71 -6.70
CA THR A 57 -5.42 -6.44 -7.69
C THR A 57 -5.07 -5.91 -9.08
N VAL A 58 -4.63 -6.79 -9.96
CA VAL A 58 -4.29 -6.47 -11.34
C VAL A 58 -5.19 -7.30 -12.25
N VAL A 59 -5.85 -6.63 -13.19
CA VAL A 59 -6.59 -7.25 -14.29
C VAL A 59 -5.81 -6.95 -15.56
N ILE A 60 -5.46 -7.99 -16.31
CA ILE A 60 -4.63 -7.90 -17.50
C ILE A 60 -5.40 -8.48 -18.68
N GLY A 61 -5.63 -7.64 -19.68
CA GLY A 61 -6.06 -8.03 -21.02
C GLY A 61 -4.84 -8.20 -21.93
N LEU A 62 -4.76 -9.32 -22.65
CA LEU A 62 -3.77 -9.55 -23.70
C LEU A 62 -4.47 -9.73 -25.03
N VAL A 63 -4.02 -8.97 -26.03
CA VAL A 63 -4.50 -9.04 -27.42
C VAL A 63 -3.30 -9.07 -28.35
N PRO A 64 -2.96 -10.22 -28.97
CA PRO A 64 -1.95 -10.31 -30.01
C PRO A 64 -2.36 -9.49 -31.24
N LEU A 65 -1.39 -8.84 -31.86
CA LEU A 65 -1.59 -8.08 -33.10
C LEU A 65 -1.68 -8.99 -34.34
N SER A 66 -1.31 -10.27 -34.20
CA SER A 66 -1.36 -11.24 -35.29
C SER A 66 -2.70 -11.97 -35.34
N SER A 67 -3.38 -11.92 -36.49
CA SER A 67 -4.72 -12.49 -36.71
C SER A 67 -4.76 -14.03 -36.83
N GLY A 68 -3.72 -14.74 -36.41
CA GLY A 68 -3.64 -16.21 -36.44
C GLY A 68 -3.47 -16.86 -35.07
N VAL A 69 -3.40 -16.07 -34.00
CA VAL A 69 -3.23 -16.61 -32.66
C VAL A 69 -4.52 -17.32 -32.22
N THR A 70 -4.39 -18.59 -31.86
CA THR A 70 -5.51 -19.43 -31.42
C THR A 70 -5.46 -19.78 -29.95
N GLN A 71 -4.30 -19.54 -29.31
CA GLN A 71 -4.09 -19.88 -27.90
C GLN A 71 -3.09 -18.91 -27.28
N ILE A 72 -3.36 -18.46 -26.07
CA ILE A 72 -2.47 -17.66 -25.25
C ILE A 72 -2.30 -18.38 -23.93
N ASN A 73 -1.07 -18.60 -23.50
CA ASN A 73 -0.74 -19.18 -22.21
C ASN A 73 0.10 -18.17 -21.45
N ILE A 74 -0.41 -17.68 -20.33
CA ILE A 74 0.29 -16.80 -19.42
C ILE A 74 1.01 -17.69 -18.42
N THR A 75 2.27 -17.43 -18.14
CA THR A 75 3.06 -18.20 -17.16
C THR A 75 3.51 -17.38 -15.97
N GLU A 76 3.73 -16.08 -16.17
CA GLU A 76 4.14 -15.17 -15.12
C GLU A 76 3.55 -13.78 -15.34
N VAL A 77 3.07 -13.20 -14.25
CA VAL A 77 2.68 -11.79 -14.16
C VAL A 77 3.50 -11.21 -13.01
N ALA A 78 4.32 -10.20 -13.33
CA ALA A 78 5.03 -9.44 -12.32
C ALA A 78 4.60 -7.98 -12.36
N ILE A 79 4.55 -7.39 -11.17
CA ILE A 79 4.22 -5.99 -10.96
C ILE A 79 5.28 -5.41 -10.04
N SER A 80 5.82 -4.27 -10.42
CA SER A 80 6.85 -3.56 -9.68
C SER A 80 6.40 -2.15 -9.33
N ILE A 81 6.93 -1.65 -8.22
CA ILE A 81 6.81 -0.25 -7.80
C ILE A 81 8.14 0.42 -8.09
N HIS A 82 8.09 1.52 -8.83
CA HIS A 82 9.25 2.34 -9.15
C HIS A 82 9.08 3.72 -8.51
N ARG A 83 10.09 4.15 -7.76
CA ARG A 83 10.15 5.51 -7.22
C ARG A 83 10.82 6.42 -8.23
N ALA A 84 10.16 7.54 -8.57
CA ALA A 84 10.77 8.58 -9.38
C ALA A 84 11.82 9.36 -8.58
N GLU A 85 12.98 9.58 -9.19
CA GLU A 85 14.08 10.35 -8.63
C GLU A 85 14.05 11.80 -9.13
N LYS A 86 14.64 12.71 -8.35
CA LYS A 86 14.69 14.15 -8.68
C LYS A 86 15.46 14.47 -9.98
N GLY A 87 16.17 13.50 -10.55
CA GLY A 87 16.89 13.60 -11.82
C GLY A 87 16.19 12.93 -13.02
N GLY A 88 14.94 12.47 -12.87
CA GLY A 88 14.17 11.82 -13.93
C GLY A 88 14.38 10.31 -14.08
N GLY A 89 15.27 9.71 -13.28
CA GLY A 89 15.45 8.26 -13.19
C GLY A 89 14.40 7.58 -12.30
N PHE A 90 14.36 6.25 -12.36
CA PHE A 90 13.49 5.41 -11.53
C PHE A 90 14.30 4.39 -10.75
N THR A 91 13.96 4.20 -9.48
CA THR A 91 14.57 3.18 -8.62
C THR A 91 13.52 2.18 -8.15
N LEU A 92 13.83 0.89 -8.26
CA LEU A 92 12.94 -0.20 -7.84
C LEU A 92 12.68 -0.11 -6.33
N ALA A 93 11.41 0.05 -5.96
CA ALA A 93 10.94 0.19 -4.59
C ALA A 93 10.15 -1.03 -4.09
N GLY A 94 9.73 -1.93 -4.98
CA GLY A 94 9.03 -3.16 -4.61
C GLY A 94 8.71 -4.01 -5.84
N ILE A 95 8.54 -5.31 -5.63
CA ILE A 95 8.12 -6.24 -6.67
C ILE A 95 7.21 -7.31 -6.07
N GLY A 96 6.17 -7.67 -6.82
CA GLY A 96 5.33 -8.82 -6.59
C GLY A 96 5.26 -9.65 -7.86
N VAL A 97 5.37 -10.96 -7.72
CA VAL A 97 5.37 -11.89 -8.86
C VAL A 97 4.33 -12.98 -8.58
N ASP A 98 3.49 -13.24 -9.57
CA ASP A 98 2.59 -14.37 -9.59
C ASP A 98 2.91 -15.27 -10.78
N ARG A 99 3.14 -16.55 -10.52
CA ARG A 99 3.48 -17.55 -11.52
C ARG A 99 2.32 -18.50 -11.69
N THR A 100 1.40 -18.13 -12.57
CA THR A 100 0.27 -18.99 -12.92
C THR A 100 0.38 -19.41 -14.36
N LEU A 101 0.30 -20.72 -14.62
CA LEU A 101 0.07 -21.25 -15.95
C LEU A 101 -1.44 -21.22 -16.23
N GLU A 102 -1.90 -20.17 -16.90
CA GLU A 102 -3.27 -20.07 -17.40
C GLU A 102 -3.28 -20.08 -18.92
N THR A 103 -4.00 -21.05 -19.47
CA THR A 103 -4.12 -21.23 -20.90
C THR A 103 -5.51 -20.85 -21.38
N PHE A 104 -5.56 -19.97 -22.36
CA PHE A 104 -6.74 -19.46 -23.03
C PHE A 104 -6.75 -19.97 -24.46
N ASN A 105 -7.81 -20.64 -24.87
CA ASN A 105 -7.95 -21.19 -26.24
C ASN A 105 -8.60 -20.17 -27.19
N HIS A 106 -8.21 -18.91 -27.05
CA HIS A 106 -8.70 -17.79 -27.85
C HIS A 106 -7.53 -16.85 -28.17
N ASP A 107 -7.79 -15.93 -29.09
CA ASP A 107 -6.90 -14.84 -29.50
C ASP A 107 -6.83 -13.70 -28.47
N HIS A 108 -7.45 -13.87 -27.31
CA HIS A 108 -7.41 -12.91 -26.22
C HIS A 108 -7.34 -13.64 -24.88
N ALA A 109 -6.68 -13.02 -23.91
CA ALA A 109 -6.64 -13.50 -22.54
C ALA A 109 -7.02 -12.38 -21.58
N ASN A 110 -7.85 -12.69 -20.59
CA ASN A 110 -8.12 -11.76 -19.50
C ASN A 110 -7.92 -12.50 -18.18
N ILE A 111 -7.01 -11.98 -17.36
CA ILE A 111 -6.60 -12.59 -16.09
C ILE A 111 -6.74 -11.56 -14.98
N SER A 112 -7.36 -11.95 -13.87
CA SER A 112 -7.46 -11.14 -12.65
C SER A 112 -6.66 -11.80 -11.54
N ARG A 113 -5.75 -11.05 -10.90
CA ARG A 113 -4.87 -11.53 -9.85
C ARG A 113 -4.76 -10.57 -8.69
N VAL A 114 -4.53 -11.14 -7.51
CA VAL A 114 -4.17 -10.40 -6.31
C VAL A 114 -2.71 -10.70 -6.01
N ILE A 115 -1.85 -9.73 -6.28
CA ILE A 115 -0.41 -9.86 -6.09
C ILE A 115 -0.03 -9.16 -4.81
N ARG A 116 0.62 -9.92 -3.91
CA ARG A 116 1.10 -9.41 -2.64
C ARG A 116 2.51 -8.86 -2.82
N MET A 117 2.72 -7.60 -2.50
CA MET A 117 4.01 -6.93 -2.64
C MET A 117 4.34 -6.09 -1.41
N THR A 118 5.61 -5.84 -1.17
CA THR A 118 6.07 -4.98 -0.07
C THR A 118 6.94 -3.88 -0.66
N ALA A 119 6.61 -2.63 -0.35
CA ALA A 119 7.47 -1.51 -0.69
C ALA A 119 8.62 -1.41 0.33
N THR A 120 9.86 -1.41 -0.15
CA THR A 120 11.08 -1.32 0.64
C THR A 120 11.61 0.11 0.72
N LEU A 121 11.24 0.97 -0.23
CA LEU A 121 11.61 2.37 -0.27
C LEU A 121 10.37 3.26 -0.16
N SER A 122 10.50 4.35 0.60
CA SER A 122 9.49 5.41 0.63
C SER A 122 9.81 6.51 -0.38
N GLY A 123 8.78 7.19 -0.87
CA GLY A 123 8.89 8.24 -1.87
C GLY A 123 7.55 8.91 -2.12
N MET A 124 7.58 10.22 -2.37
CA MET A 124 6.37 11.02 -2.63
C MET A 124 5.77 10.72 -4.02
N VAL A 125 6.55 10.20 -4.95
CA VAL A 125 6.12 9.95 -6.33
C VAL A 125 6.61 8.57 -6.76
N CYS A 126 5.67 7.65 -6.88
CA CYS A 126 5.86 6.27 -7.29
C CYS A 126 4.90 5.90 -8.41
N TYR A 127 5.29 4.90 -9.19
CA TYR A 127 4.55 4.37 -10.32
C TYR A 127 4.61 2.84 -10.30
N PHE A 128 3.60 2.21 -10.87
CA PHE A 128 3.60 0.78 -11.13
C PHE A 128 4.11 0.53 -12.55
N ALA A 129 4.86 -0.55 -12.69
CA ALA A 129 5.15 -1.18 -13.96
C ALA A 129 4.70 -2.63 -13.91
N VAL A 130 4.37 -3.18 -15.07
CA VAL A 130 3.84 -4.53 -15.22
C VAL A 130 4.61 -5.24 -16.31
N SER A 131 4.97 -6.49 -16.04
CA SER A 131 5.53 -7.39 -17.04
C SER A 131 4.76 -8.70 -17.05
N VAL A 132 4.51 -9.21 -18.25
CA VAL A 132 3.75 -10.44 -18.48
C VAL A 132 4.53 -11.32 -19.44
N SER A 133 4.72 -12.58 -19.06
CA SER A 133 5.38 -13.54 -19.93
C SER A 133 4.58 -14.82 -20.08
N GLY A 134 4.81 -15.48 -21.21
CA GLY A 134 4.06 -16.66 -21.57
C GLY A 134 4.40 -17.15 -22.97
N THR A 135 3.47 -17.90 -23.54
CA THR A 135 3.54 -18.39 -24.92
C THR A 135 2.23 -18.13 -25.64
N TYR A 136 2.27 -17.76 -26.91
CA TYR A 136 1.10 -17.81 -27.78
C TYR A 136 1.30 -18.84 -28.90
N ARG A 137 0.20 -19.37 -29.40
CA ARG A 137 0.18 -20.35 -30.50
C ARG A 137 -0.50 -19.77 -31.72
N ASN A 138 0.17 -19.85 -32.86
CA ASN A 138 -0.36 -19.46 -34.16
C ASN A 138 -0.31 -20.70 -35.08
N GLY A 139 -1.46 -21.38 -35.25
CA GLY A 139 -1.52 -22.67 -35.94
C GLY A 139 -0.74 -23.77 -35.21
N THR A 140 0.31 -24.32 -35.84
CA THR A 140 1.18 -25.34 -35.24
C THR A 140 2.33 -24.77 -34.42
N ASP A 141 2.61 -23.47 -34.59
CA ASP A 141 3.80 -22.85 -34.03
C ASP A 141 3.48 -22.24 -32.67
N SER A 142 4.38 -22.44 -31.70
CA SER A 142 4.30 -21.86 -30.37
C SER A 142 5.49 -20.91 -30.18
N SER A 143 5.22 -19.67 -29.81
CA SER A 143 6.23 -18.65 -29.58
C SER A 143 6.16 -18.13 -28.15
N LEU A 144 7.31 -17.84 -27.56
CA LEU A 144 7.41 -17.17 -26.27
C LEU A 144 7.18 -15.66 -26.46
N PHE A 145 6.57 -15.04 -25.47
CA PHE A 145 6.46 -13.58 -25.37
C PHE A 145 6.85 -13.13 -23.96
N SER A 146 7.43 -11.94 -23.87
CA SER A 146 7.81 -11.31 -22.62
C SER A 146 7.60 -9.80 -22.73
N CYS A 147 6.37 -9.36 -22.46
CA CYS A 147 6.00 -7.97 -22.52
C CYS A 147 6.39 -7.26 -21.22
N SER A 148 7.07 -6.12 -21.29
CA SER A 148 7.36 -5.28 -20.13
C SER A 148 6.99 -3.83 -20.37
N SER A 149 6.23 -3.24 -19.46
CA SER A 149 5.90 -1.82 -19.54
C SER A 149 7.08 -0.92 -19.14
N ASN A 150 6.96 0.37 -19.47
CA ASN A 150 7.82 1.41 -18.90
C ASN A 150 7.67 1.49 -17.36
N GLU A 151 8.69 1.99 -16.67
CA GLU A 151 8.71 2.10 -15.20
C GLU A 151 7.63 3.05 -14.63
N ASN A 152 7.00 3.84 -15.49
CA ASN A 152 6.01 4.86 -15.15
C ASN A 152 4.59 4.58 -15.69
N LEU A 153 4.24 3.31 -15.94
CA LEU A 153 2.98 2.95 -16.60
C LEU A 153 1.73 3.46 -15.88
N ILE A 154 1.58 3.17 -14.57
CA ILE A 154 0.39 3.55 -13.78
C ILE A 154 0.82 4.40 -12.58
N GLY A 155 0.23 5.58 -12.44
CA GLY A 155 0.50 6.50 -11.34
C GLY A 155 0.22 7.96 -11.72
N PRO A 156 0.75 8.95 -10.96
CA PRO A 156 1.57 8.78 -9.76
C PRO A 156 0.76 8.39 -8.52
N PHE A 157 1.40 7.71 -7.59
CA PHE A 157 0.91 7.50 -6.21
C PHE A 157 2.06 7.67 -5.22
N SER A 158 1.76 7.58 -3.93
CA SER A 158 2.72 7.86 -2.87
C SER A 158 2.94 6.64 -1.96
N VAL A 159 4.21 6.38 -1.64
CA VAL A 159 4.64 5.36 -0.69
C VAL A 159 5.23 6.06 0.53
N TYR A 160 4.64 5.87 1.72
CA TYR A 160 5.08 6.52 2.95
C TYR A 160 5.63 5.52 3.95
N GLN A 161 6.42 6.02 4.90
CA GLN A 161 6.74 5.23 6.08
C GLN A 161 5.50 5.22 6.99
N GLY A 162 4.88 4.05 7.14
CA GLY A 162 3.71 3.89 8.00
C GLY A 162 4.01 4.27 9.45
N LEU A 163 3.04 4.91 10.12
CA LEU A 163 3.06 5.14 11.57
C LEU A 163 2.92 3.82 12.36
N THR A 164 2.58 2.74 11.67
CA THR A 164 2.52 1.35 12.12
C THR A 164 3.90 0.71 12.25
N SER A 165 4.98 1.37 11.83
CA SER A 165 6.32 0.83 12.05
C SER A 165 6.56 0.62 13.56
N PRO A 166 7.21 -0.48 13.99
CA PRO A 166 7.40 -0.76 15.42
C PRO A 166 8.03 0.41 16.19
N GLN A 167 8.94 1.13 15.54
CA GLN A 167 9.61 2.30 16.09
C GLN A 167 8.65 3.48 16.27
N SER A 168 7.78 3.76 15.30
CA SER A 168 6.75 4.80 15.40
C SER A 168 5.72 4.46 16.47
N LEU A 169 5.34 3.19 16.58
CA LEU A 169 4.37 2.71 17.57
C LEU A 169 4.92 2.81 19.00
N VAL A 170 6.20 2.46 19.20
CA VAL A 170 6.89 2.68 20.49
C VAL A 170 6.99 4.17 20.80
N GLY A 171 7.36 5.00 19.83
CA GLY A 171 7.41 6.45 19.99
C GLY A 171 6.06 7.03 20.44
N LEU A 172 4.98 6.64 19.73
CA LEU A 172 3.62 7.07 20.03
C LEU A 172 3.19 6.60 21.43
N ALA A 173 3.43 5.33 21.76
CA ALA A 173 3.13 4.77 23.08
C ALA A 173 3.86 5.55 24.20
N MET A 174 5.14 5.86 24.02
CA MET A 174 5.93 6.61 25.00
C MET A 174 5.42 8.04 25.17
N THR A 175 5.04 8.73 24.09
CA THR A 175 4.41 10.06 24.20
C THR A 175 3.08 10.02 24.95
N VAL A 176 2.25 9.01 24.74
CA VAL A 176 0.98 8.84 25.47
C VAL A 176 1.23 8.62 26.96
N VAL A 177 2.19 7.76 27.31
CA VAL A 177 2.59 7.52 28.71
C VAL A 177 3.13 8.80 29.36
N PHE A 178 3.95 9.56 28.64
CA PHE A 178 4.52 10.81 29.14
C PHE A 178 3.46 11.87 29.40
N ILE A 179 2.51 12.05 28.48
CA ILE A 179 1.37 12.97 28.66
C ILE A 179 0.53 12.55 29.87
N ALA A 180 0.25 11.25 30.01
CA ALA A 180 -0.47 10.73 31.18
C ALA A 180 0.26 11.03 32.50
N ALA A 181 1.58 10.86 32.54
CA ALA A 181 2.39 11.17 33.72
C ALA A 181 2.35 12.66 34.07
N ILE A 182 2.46 13.56 33.10
CA ILE A 182 2.35 15.01 33.31
C ILE A 182 0.97 15.37 33.87
N VAL A 183 -0.10 14.84 33.27
CA VAL A 183 -1.48 15.13 33.69
C VAL A 183 -1.73 14.62 35.11
N LEU A 184 -1.26 13.41 35.44
CA LEU A 184 -1.36 12.85 36.79
C LEU A 184 -0.54 13.64 37.81
N GLY A 185 0.69 14.04 37.46
CA GLY A 185 1.54 14.89 38.30
C GLY A 185 0.90 16.24 38.60
N ALA A 186 0.40 16.93 37.57
CA ALA A 186 -0.30 18.20 37.72
C ALA A 186 -1.59 18.06 38.55
N CYS A 187 -2.33 16.96 38.38
CA CYS A 187 -3.51 16.65 39.19
C CYS A 187 -3.14 16.35 40.66
N GLY A 188 -2.05 15.62 40.90
CA GLY A 188 -1.54 15.31 42.23
C GLY A 188 -1.18 16.58 43.01
N ILE A 189 -0.44 17.50 42.37
CA ILE A 189 -0.07 18.79 42.96
C ILE A 189 -1.31 19.64 43.26
N ARG A 190 -2.30 19.67 42.34
CA ARG A 190 -3.56 20.41 42.55
C ARG A 190 -4.41 19.82 43.69
N LYS A 191 -4.45 18.49 43.84
CA LYS A 191 -5.19 17.82 44.92
C LYS A 191 -4.52 18.04 46.28
N SER A 192 -3.19 17.98 46.32
CA SER A 192 -2.37 18.29 47.50
C SER A 192 -2.62 19.72 48.02
N ARG A 193 -2.63 20.72 47.13
CA ARG A 193 -2.90 22.13 47.51
C ARG A 193 -4.32 22.37 48.06
N ARG A 194 -5.32 21.57 47.67
CA ARG A 194 -6.69 21.70 48.21
C ARG A 194 -6.79 21.15 49.64
N GLY A 195 -6.07 20.08 49.97
CA GLY A 195 -6.04 19.52 51.33
C GLY A 195 -5.37 20.45 52.36
N THR A 196 -4.34 21.18 51.97
CA THR A 196 -3.64 22.12 52.86
C THR A 196 -4.46 23.37 53.17
N ARG A 197 -5.28 23.84 52.23
CA ARG A 197 -6.16 25.00 52.44
C ARG A 197 -7.31 24.69 53.39
N GLN A 198 -7.85 23.47 53.34
CA GLN A 198 -8.96 23.04 54.22
C GLN A 198 -8.49 22.77 55.66
N ARG A 199 -7.23 22.35 55.86
CA ARG A 199 -6.65 22.19 57.20
C ARG A 199 -6.41 23.51 57.93
N ARG A 200 -6.23 24.62 57.22
CA ARG A 200 -6.08 25.94 57.85
C ARG A 200 -7.39 26.53 58.35
N SER A 201 -8.54 26.15 57.78
CA SER A 201 -9.83 26.69 58.24
C SER A 201 -10.48 25.89 59.38
N LEU A 202 -9.86 24.79 59.82
CA LEU A 202 -10.29 24.00 60.99
C LEU A 202 -9.43 24.25 62.24
N LEU A 203 -8.52 25.23 62.16
CA LEU A 203 -7.66 25.68 63.27
C LEU A 203 -8.05 27.08 63.75
N ASP A 204 -9.10 27.68 63.16
CA ASP A 204 -9.63 29.01 63.47
C ASP A 204 -11.02 28.94 64.16
N GLU A 205 -11.38 27.80 64.76
CA GLU A 205 -12.50 27.68 65.71
C GLU A 205 -12.01 27.40 67.13
#